data_AF-A0A835G761-F1
#
_entry.id   AF-A0A835G761-F1
#
_cell.length_a   1.000
_cell.length_b   1.000
_cell.length_c   1.000
_cell.angle_alpha   90.00
_cell.angle_beta   90.00
_cell.angle_gamma   90.00
#
_symmetry.space_group_name_H-M   'P 1'
#
loop_
_entity.id
_entity.type
_entity.pdbx_description
1 polymer ?
#
loop_
_entity_poly.entity_id
_entity_poly.type
_entity_poly.pdbx_seq_one_letter_code
_entity_poly.pdbx_strand_id
1 'polypeptide(L)'
;MMLSHDCEQILFFVLLRTIYARLSIIKAHVLKVFSAETRTDNYRRKLNKVEALSNNAQLDISSLHRVYDLLHKCAEQLNSIMSLSMIVILLTAGLSTTMLLKMMVKVIQTVTVSNTFGKSTIIYLFGRGMKYTGLVVVPCYYSRVTSAQVATIRTCLHDAVNSKPLDKIERRKVKAFFQLTRENEFTYALGGVIRLNMSLPLSYMSLCTTYLVISIQFSKFFD
;
A
#
# COMPACT_ATOMS: atom_id res chain seq x y z
N MET A 1 -8.94 21.36 13.01
CA MET A 1 -7.65 20.87 12.48
C MET A 1 -7.59 19.35 12.37
N MET A 2 -7.95 18.55 13.40
CA MET A 2 -7.96 17.07 13.31
C MET A 2 -8.87 16.50 12.19
N LEU A 3 -10.07 17.06 12.01
CA LEU A 3 -11.03 16.62 10.97
C LEU A 3 -10.50 16.79 9.53
N SER A 4 -9.72 17.85 9.26
CA SER A 4 -9.13 18.07 7.93
C SER A 4 -8.11 16.99 7.59
N HIS A 5 -7.26 16.64 8.55
CA HIS A 5 -6.27 15.57 8.37
C HIS A 5 -6.90 14.19 8.23
N ASP A 6 -7.96 13.89 9.00
CA ASP A 6 -8.69 12.63 8.86
C ASP A 6 -9.36 12.54 7.46
N CYS A 7 -9.93 13.64 6.94
CA CYS A 7 -10.49 13.71 5.59
C CYS A 7 -9.42 13.54 4.49
N GLU A 8 -8.27 14.20 4.61
CA GLU A 8 -7.15 14.04 3.66
C GLU A 8 -6.67 12.59 3.60
N GLN A 9 -6.56 11.91 4.75
CA GLN A 9 -6.17 10.51 4.81
C GLN A 9 -7.18 9.60 4.11
N ILE A 10 -8.48 9.81 4.36
CA ILE A 10 -9.54 9.06 3.67
C ILE A 10 -9.45 9.28 2.16
N LEU A 11 -9.22 10.52 1.72
CA LEU A 11 -9.06 10.85 0.31
C LEU A 11 -7.84 10.14 -0.31
N PHE A 12 -6.68 10.13 0.37
CA PHE A 12 -5.51 9.38 -0.09
C PHE A 12 -5.78 7.88 -0.16
N PHE A 13 -6.49 7.29 0.80
CA PHE A 13 -6.86 5.87 0.75
C PHE A 13 -7.80 5.56 -0.41
N VAL A 14 -8.78 6.42 -0.67
CA VAL A 14 -9.70 6.26 -1.81
C VAL A 14 -8.93 6.36 -3.13
N LEU A 15 -7.99 7.29 -3.26
CA LEU A 15 -7.16 7.44 -4.46
C LEU A 15 -6.22 6.25 -4.67
N LEU A 16 -5.51 5.80 -3.63
CA LEU A 16 -4.67 4.59 -3.69
C LEU A 16 -5.49 3.35 -4.06
N ARG A 17 -6.69 3.19 -3.49
CA ARG A 17 -7.62 2.11 -3.82
C ARG A 17 -8.09 2.20 -5.28
N THR A 18 -8.33 3.40 -5.79
CA THR A 18 -8.76 3.63 -7.18
C THR A 18 -7.64 3.28 -8.15
N ILE A 19 -6.40 3.70 -7.89
CA ILE A 19 -5.21 3.33 -8.68
C ILE A 19 -5.05 1.80 -8.68
N TYR A 20 -5.13 1.18 -7.50
CA TYR A 20 -5.07 -0.27 -7.36
C TYR A 20 -6.16 -0.99 -8.17
N ALA A 21 -7.42 -0.52 -8.12
CA ALA A 21 -8.51 -1.12 -8.86
C ALA A 21 -8.29 -1.01 -10.39
N ARG A 22 -7.84 0.15 -10.86
CA ARG A 22 -7.54 0.38 -12.29
C ARG A 22 -6.35 -0.45 -12.76
N LEU A 23 -5.29 -0.56 -11.96
CA LEU A 23 -4.14 -1.41 -12.27
C LEU A 23 -4.52 -2.89 -12.28
N SER A 24 -5.41 -3.33 -11.38
CA SER A 24 -5.96 -4.68 -11.39
C SER A 24 -6.76 -4.99 -12.66
N ILE A 25 -7.48 -4.01 -13.22
CA ILE A 25 -8.20 -4.14 -14.50
C ILE A 25 -7.19 -4.30 -15.64
N ILE A 26 -6.16 -3.44 -15.71
CA ILE A 26 -5.09 -3.54 -16.71
C ILE A 26 -4.42 -4.93 -16.65
N LYS A 27 -4.07 -5.39 -15.44
CA LYS A 27 -3.51 -6.73 -15.22
C LYS A 27 -4.43 -7.83 -15.77
N ALA A 28 -5.73 -7.75 -15.51
CA ALA A 28 -6.69 -8.73 -16.01
C ALA A 28 -6.76 -8.75 -17.55
N HIS A 29 -6.73 -7.58 -18.19
CA HIS A 29 -6.69 -7.47 -19.66
C HIS A 29 -5.39 -8.05 -20.25
N VAL A 30 -4.23 -7.72 -19.68
CA VAL A 30 -2.94 -8.29 -20.12
C VAL A 30 -2.98 -9.82 -20.00
N LEU A 31 -3.42 -10.35 -18.86
CA LEU A 31 -3.53 -11.79 -18.66
C LEU A 31 -4.52 -12.43 -19.64
N LYS A 32 -5.65 -11.81 -19.95
CA LYS A 32 -6.62 -12.35 -20.92
C LYS A 32 -6.07 -12.39 -22.35
N VAL A 33 -5.35 -11.36 -22.76
CA VAL A 33 -4.75 -11.27 -24.11
C VAL A 33 -3.54 -12.19 -24.26
N PHE A 34 -2.73 -12.30 -23.21
CA PHE A 34 -1.41 -12.95 -23.29
C PHE A 34 -1.31 -14.31 -22.59
N SER A 35 -2.08 -14.58 -21.53
CA SER A 35 -2.11 -15.88 -20.83
C SER A 35 -3.35 -16.69 -21.22
N ALA A 36 -3.30 -17.32 -22.40
CA ALA A 36 -4.38 -18.20 -22.83
C ALA A 36 -4.36 -19.60 -22.16
N GLU A 37 -3.36 -19.96 -21.33
CA GLU A 37 -3.18 -21.40 -21.07
C GLU A 37 -2.78 -21.88 -19.66
N THR A 38 -2.45 -21.05 -18.67
CA THR A 38 -1.98 -21.62 -17.38
C THR A 38 -2.18 -20.73 -16.17
N ARG A 39 -3.25 -20.99 -15.37
CA ARG A 39 -3.23 -21.33 -13.92
C ARG A 39 -4.47 -20.85 -13.11
N THR A 40 -5.04 -21.84 -12.40
CA THR A 40 -5.78 -21.80 -11.12
C THR A 40 -7.20 -21.20 -11.07
N ASP A 41 -8.19 -22.09 -10.94
CA ASP A 41 -9.64 -21.84 -10.84
C ASP A 41 -10.08 -20.87 -9.72
N ASN A 42 -9.25 -20.63 -8.71
CA ASN A 42 -9.57 -19.64 -7.67
C ASN A 42 -9.46 -18.18 -8.15
N TYR A 43 -8.63 -17.90 -9.16
CA TYR A 43 -8.56 -16.57 -9.81
C TYR A 43 -9.75 -16.33 -10.73
N ARG A 44 -10.33 -17.39 -11.31
CA ARG A 44 -11.44 -17.36 -12.26
C ARG A 44 -12.70 -16.70 -11.68
N ARG A 45 -13.07 -17.02 -10.43
CA ARG A 45 -14.24 -16.39 -9.77
C ARG A 45 -14.08 -14.89 -9.52
N LYS A 46 -12.87 -14.40 -9.22
CA LYS A 46 -12.60 -12.96 -9.01
C LYS A 46 -12.46 -12.23 -10.35
N LEU A 47 -11.97 -12.93 -11.38
CA LEU A 47 -11.92 -12.49 -12.76
C LEU A 47 -13.33 -12.21 -13.28
N ASN A 48 -14.30 -13.13 -13.10
CA ASN A 48 -15.67 -12.99 -13.61
C ASN A 48 -16.38 -11.66 -13.27
N LYS A 49 -16.14 -11.09 -12.07
CA LYS A 49 -16.72 -9.79 -11.66
C LYS A 49 -16.08 -8.59 -12.37
N VAL A 50 -14.80 -8.71 -12.75
CA VAL A 50 -14.04 -7.72 -13.53
C VAL A 50 -14.20 -7.97 -15.04
N GLU A 51 -14.49 -9.21 -15.42
CA GLU A 51 -14.74 -9.68 -16.79
C GLU A 51 -16.00 -9.07 -17.39
N ALA A 52 -17.04 -8.83 -16.57
CA ALA A 52 -18.23 -8.09 -16.99
C ALA A 52 -17.93 -6.62 -17.37
N LEU A 53 -16.91 -6.00 -16.77
CA LEU A 53 -16.45 -4.64 -17.11
C LEU A 53 -15.45 -4.63 -18.26
N SER A 54 -14.67 -5.70 -18.42
CA SER A 54 -13.65 -5.89 -19.46
C SER A 54 -14.24 -6.33 -20.81
N ASN A 55 -15.30 -7.15 -20.82
CA ASN A 55 -15.92 -7.67 -22.05
C ASN A 55 -16.55 -6.59 -22.94
N ASN A 56 -16.84 -5.40 -22.40
CA ASN A 56 -17.34 -4.27 -23.20
C ASN A 56 -16.23 -3.43 -23.85
N ALA A 57 -14.95 -3.70 -23.59
CA ALA A 57 -13.84 -2.94 -24.13
C ALA A 57 -12.71 -3.87 -24.61
N GLN A 58 -12.73 -4.28 -25.88
CA GLN A 58 -11.54 -4.78 -26.57
C GLN A 58 -10.54 -3.63 -26.72
N LEU A 59 -9.72 -3.43 -25.69
CA LEU A 59 -8.68 -2.40 -25.68
C LEU A 59 -7.46 -2.92 -26.45
N ASP A 60 -7.15 -2.28 -27.57
CA ASP A 60 -5.91 -2.47 -28.34
C ASP A 60 -4.67 -2.22 -27.46
N ILE A 61 -3.55 -2.91 -27.72
CA ILE A 61 -2.30 -2.82 -26.95
C ILE A 61 -1.82 -1.36 -26.85
N SER A 62 -2.06 -0.55 -27.90
CA SER A 62 -1.77 0.89 -27.92
C SER A 62 -2.57 1.68 -26.87
N SER A 63 -3.86 1.35 -26.72
CA SER A 63 -4.72 1.98 -25.72
C SER A 63 -4.31 1.58 -24.29
N LEU A 64 -3.89 0.34 -24.09
CA LEU A 64 -3.39 -0.16 -22.80
C LEU A 64 -2.09 0.54 -22.39
N HIS A 65 -1.19 0.74 -23.35
CA HIS A 65 0.05 1.50 -23.15
C HIS A 65 -0.24 2.94 -22.68
N ARG A 66 -1.19 3.63 -23.35
CA ARG A 66 -1.58 5.01 -22.99
C ARG A 66 -2.25 5.07 -21.61
N VAL A 67 -3.13 4.12 -21.29
CA VAL A 67 -3.81 4.06 -19.99
C VAL A 67 -2.82 3.77 -18.86
N TYR A 68 -1.83 2.90 -19.08
CA TYR A 68 -0.77 2.65 -18.11
C TYR A 68 0.09 3.89 -17.85
N ASP A 69 0.50 4.60 -18.92
CA ASP A 69 1.28 5.84 -18.79
C ASP A 69 0.52 6.93 -18.02
N LEU A 70 -0.76 7.13 -18.33
CA LEU A 70 -1.61 8.06 -17.58
C LEU A 70 -1.77 7.65 -16.11
N LEU A 71 -1.97 6.36 -15.85
CA LEU A 71 -2.12 5.85 -14.48
C LEU A 71 -0.82 6.03 -13.68
N HIS A 72 0.34 5.85 -14.33
CA HIS A 72 1.64 6.09 -13.73
C HIS A 72 1.82 7.56 -13.36
N LYS A 73 1.54 8.49 -14.29
CA LYS A 73 1.58 9.94 -14.03
C LYS A 73 0.66 10.36 -12.88
N CYS A 74 -0.55 9.79 -12.80
CA CYS A 74 -1.46 10.03 -11.68
C CYS A 74 -0.89 9.49 -10.35
N ALA A 75 -0.27 8.32 -10.37
CA ALA A 75 0.37 7.76 -9.17
C ALA A 75 1.57 8.58 -8.70
N GLU A 76 2.35 9.13 -9.63
CA GLU A 76 3.48 10.01 -9.34
C GLU A 76 3.02 11.35 -8.74
N GLN A 77 2.00 11.98 -9.34
CA GLN A 77 1.39 13.20 -8.80
C GLN A 77 0.79 12.95 -7.41
N LEU A 78 0.10 11.83 -7.21
CA LEU A 78 -0.41 11.43 -5.91
C LEU A 78 0.72 11.25 -4.91
N ASN A 79 1.81 10.57 -5.30
CA ASN A 79 2.97 10.37 -4.44
C ASN A 79 3.58 11.72 -4.01
N SER A 80 3.73 12.67 -4.94
CA SER A 80 4.25 14.00 -4.66
C SER A 80 3.40 14.74 -3.63
N ILE A 81 2.08 14.79 -3.81
CA ILE A 81 1.14 15.49 -2.91
C ILE A 81 1.08 14.79 -1.54
N MET A 82 1.01 13.46 -1.55
CA MET A 82 0.89 12.65 -0.34
C MET A 82 2.17 12.67 0.50
N SER A 83 3.35 12.80 -0.13
CA SER A 83 4.64 12.61 0.53
C SER A 83 4.84 13.46 1.77
N LEU A 84 4.60 14.77 1.68
CA LEU A 84 4.81 15.72 2.77
C LEU A 84 3.81 15.50 3.91
N SER A 85 2.52 15.35 3.57
CA SER A 85 1.45 15.09 4.56
C SER A 85 1.73 13.79 5.32
N MET A 86 2.15 12.74 4.62
CA MET A 86 2.49 11.46 5.24
C MET A 86 3.73 11.50 6.13
N ILE A 87 4.75 12.30 5.80
CA ILE A 87 5.91 12.50 6.70
C ILE A 87 5.48 13.16 8.01
N VAL A 88 4.66 14.22 7.92
CA VAL A 88 4.13 14.91 9.11
C VAL A 88 3.26 13.96 9.95
N ILE A 89 2.44 13.14 9.30
CA ILE A 89 1.63 12.11 9.98
C ILE A 89 2.52 11.05 10.63
N LEU A 90 3.57 10.58 9.96
CA LEU A 90 4.46 9.55 10.51
C LEU A 90 5.18 10.08 11.76
N LEU A 91 5.67 11.32 11.72
CA LEU A 91 6.34 11.96 12.84
C LEU A 91 5.37 12.20 14.01
N THR A 92 4.18 12.74 13.74
CA THR A 92 3.17 12.99 14.77
C THR A 92 2.61 11.70 15.37
N ALA A 93 2.38 10.66 14.55
CA ALA A 93 2.00 9.34 15.02
C ALA A 93 3.12 8.70 15.85
N GLY A 94 4.39 8.84 15.43
CA GLY A 94 5.55 8.40 16.19
C GLY A 94 5.60 9.03 17.59
N LEU A 95 5.52 10.36 17.68
CA LEU A 95 5.50 11.07 18.97
C LEU A 95 4.26 10.72 19.81
N SER A 96 3.09 10.62 19.18
CA SER A 96 1.84 10.26 19.86
C SER A 96 1.90 8.85 20.44
N THR A 97 2.42 7.88 19.69
CA THR A 97 2.54 6.49 20.14
C THR A 97 3.56 6.30 21.25
N THR A 98 4.69 7.01 21.24
CA THR A 98 5.64 6.95 22.37
C THR A 98 5.04 7.53 23.65
N MET A 99 4.31 8.65 23.55
CA MET A 99 3.56 9.19 24.68
C MET A 99 2.45 8.25 25.17
N LEU A 100 1.68 7.66 24.26
CA LEU A 100 0.63 6.67 24.59
C LEU A 100 1.22 5.45 25.27
N LEU A 101 2.39 4.96 24.83
CA LEU A 101 3.06 3.82 25.42
C LEU A 101 3.54 4.12 26.84
N LYS A 102 4.12 5.31 27.05
CA LYS A 102 4.52 5.78 28.39
C LYS A 102 3.30 5.89 29.32
N MET A 103 2.18 6.41 28.82
CA MET A 103 0.92 6.46 29.59
C MET A 103 0.37 5.07 29.88
N MET A 104 0.43 4.14 28.92
CA MET A 104 0.03 2.75 29.15
C MET A 104 0.86 2.08 30.25
N VAL A 105 2.19 2.23 30.24
CA VAL A 105 3.06 1.67 31.29
C VAL A 105 2.69 2.24 32.66
N LYS A 106 2.53 3.57 32.77
CA LYS A 106 2.10 4.22 34.01
C LYS A 106 0.73 3.73 34.49
N VAL A 107 -0.24 3.61 33.59
CA VAL A 107 -1.58 3.12 33.89
C VAL A 107 -1.52 1.67 34.36
N ILE A 108 -0.76 0.79 33.70
CA ILE A 108 -0.61 -0.61 34.14
C ILE A 108 -0.04 -0.69 35.56
N GLN A 109 0.95 0.15 35.90
CA GLN A 109 1.55 0.20 37.23
C GLN A 109 0.59 0.74 38.31
N THR A 110 -0.25 1.72 37.96
CA THR A 110 -1.22 2.33 38.89
C THR A 110 -2.54 1.55 38.99
N VAL A 111 -2.94 0.82 37.94
CA VAL A 111 -4.17 0.02 37.89
C VAL A 111 -4.12 -1.20 38.80
N THR A 112 -2.93 -1.63 39.24
CA THR A 112 -2.79 -2.55 40.38
C THR A 112 -3.54 -2.08 41.65
N VAL A 113 -3.92 -0.79 41.72
CA VAL A 113 -4.56 -0.16 42.88
C VAL A 113 -6.04 0.25 42.65
N SER A 114 -6.52 0.45 41.41
CA SER A 114 -7.89 0.93 41.13
C SER A 114 -8.52 0.32 39.87
N ASN A 115 -9.56 -0.50 40.07
CA ASN A 115 -9.95 -1.56 39.13
C ASN A 115 -10.98 -1.15 38.04
N THR A 116 -11.62 0.02 38.16
CA THR A 116 -12.75 0.40 37.27
C THR A 116 -12.39 1.49 36.26
N PHE A 117 -11.74 2.58 36.68
CA PHE A 117 -11.29 3.65 35.76
C PHE A 117 -10.18 3.20 34.82
N GLY A 118 -9.31 2.29 35.28
CA GLY A 118 -8.20 1.75 34.49
C GLY A 118 -8.63 1.03 33.22
N LYS A 119 -9.71 0.24 33.27
CA LYS A 119 -10.16 -0.59 32.14
C LYS A 119 -10.60 0.24 30.94
N SER A 120 -11.41 1.28 31.17
CA SER A 120 -11.88 2.17 30.10
C SER A 120 -10.72 2.94 29.44
N THR A 121 -9.74 3.39 30.24
CA THR A 121 -8.56 4.07 29.72
C THR A 121 -7.68 3.13 28.89
N ILE A 122 -7.49 1.88 29.30
CA ILE A 122 -6.73 0.87 28.53
C ILE A 122 -7.40 0.59 27.17
N ILE A 123 -8.72 0.42 27.14
CA ILE A 123 -9.47 0.17 25.89
C ILE A 123 -9.32 1.37 24.93
N TYR A 124 -9.44 2.59 25.44
CA TYR A 124 -9.24 3.81 24.64
C TYR A 124 -7.81 3.89 24.06
N LEU A 125 -6.80 3.62 24.86
CA LEU A 125 -5.40 3.62 24.44
C LEU A 125 -5.13 2.57 23.36
N PHE A 126 -5.69 1.37 23.50
CA PHE A 126 -5.55 0.29 22.52
C PHE A 126 -6.21 0.65 21.18
N GLY A 127 -7.45 1.16 21.21
CA GLY A 127 -8.16 1.59 20.01
C GLY A 127 -7.42 2.72 19.27
N ARG A 128 -6.85 3.68 20.00
CA ARG A 128 -6.07 4.77 19.41
C ARG A 128 -4.75 4.28 18.81
N GLY A 129 -4.08 3.33 19.46
CA GLY A 129 -2.89 2.65 18.92
C GLY A 129 -3.18 1.93 17.60
N MET A 130 -4.26 1.14 17.56
CA MET A 130 -4.68 0.46 16.32
C MET A 130 -4.97 1.45 15.19
N LYS A 131 -5.62 2.59 15.47
CA LYS A 131 -5.86 3.64 14.46
C LYS A 131 -4.54 4.11 13.83
N TYR A 132 -3.54 4.47 14.64
CA TYR A 132 -2.26 4.97 14.11
C TYR A 132 -1.48 3.90 13.33
N THR A 133 -1.45 2.66 13.80
CA THR A 133 -0.83 1.56 13.07
C THR A 133 -1.53 1.31 11.74
N GLY A 134 -2.86 1.32 11.71
CA GLY A 134 -3.65 1.17 10.49
C GLY A 134 -3.33 2.26 9.45
N LEU A 135 -3.21 3.51 9.89
CA LEU A 135 -2.90 4.65 9.02
C LEU A 135 -1.55 4.50 8.30
N VAL A 136 -0.54 3.90 8.95
CA VAL A 136 0.78 3.68 8.37
C VAL A 136 0.83 2.42 7.51
N VAL A 137 0.08 1.37 7.89
CA VAL A 137 0.11 0.07 7.20
C VAL A 137 -0.64 0.11 5.86
N VAL A 138 -1.80 0.77 5.79
CA VAL A 138 -2.64 0.81 4.56
C VAL A 138 -1.89 1.34 3.32
N PRO A 139 -1.21 2.50 3.35
CA PRO A 139 -0.50 3.01 2.18
C PRO A 139 0.73 2.17 1.83
N CYS A 140 1.42 1.61 2.82
CA CYS A 140 2.50 0.64 2.60
C CYS A 140 1.99 -0.65 1.95
N TYR A 141 0.78 -1.09 2.29
CA TYR A 141 0.13 -2.25 1.69
C TYR A 141 -0.23 -2.00 0.23
N TYR A 142 -0.89 -0.89 -0.07
CA TYR A 142 -1.22 -0.55 -1.46
C TYR A 142 0.02 -0.35 -2.33
N SER A 143 1.07 0.28 -1.80
CA SER A 143 2.37 0.39 -2.48
C SER A 143 2.96 -0.98 -2.85
N ARG A 144 3.02 -1.91 -1.88
CA ARG A 144 3.52 -3.28 -2.14
C ARG A 144 2.68 -4.03 -3.16
N VAL A 145 1.35 -3.96 -3.03
CA VAL A 145 0.44 -4.73 -3.90
C VAL A 145 0.45 -4.19 -5.33
N THR A 146 0.50 -2.87 -5.51
CA THR A 146 0.58 -2.25 -6.85
C THR A 146 1.91 -2.60 -7.54
N SER A 147 3.04 -2.54 -6.83
CA SER A 147 4.34 -3.01 -7.33
C SER A 147 4.30 -4.49 -7.73
N ALA A 148 3.68 -5.35 -6.92
CA ALA A 148 3.52 -6.77 -7.24
C ALA A 148 2.63 -7.02 -8.49
N GLN A 149 1.59 -6.21 -8.69
CA GLN A 149 0.76 -6.28 -9.89
C GLN A 149 1.54 -5.91 -11.15
N VAL A 150 2.36 -4.86 -11.10
CA VAL A 150 3.24 -4.45 -12.21
C VAL A 150 4.26 -5.52 -12.52
N ALA A 151 4.87 -6.14 -11.50
CA ALA A 151 5.77 -7.27 -11.69
C ALA A 151 5.08 -8.47 -12.37
N THR A 152 3.79 -8.72 -12.07
CA THR A 152 3.01 -9.76 -12.77
C THR A 152 2.76 -9.39 -14.24
N ILE A 153 2.43 -8.13 -14.52
CA ILE A 153 2.25 -7.63 -15.89
C ILE A 153 3.56 -7.79 -16.67
N ARG A 154 4.68 -7.37 -16.08
CA ARG A 154 6.02 -7.45 -16.68
C ARG A 154 6.42 -8.87 -17.05
N THR A 155 6.20 -9.82 -16.14
CA THR A 155 6.48 -11.24 -16.38
C THR A 155 5.59 -11.80 -17.49
N CYS A 156 4.28 -11.52 -17.46
CA CYS A 156 3.35 -11.95 -18.51
C CYS A 156 3.72 -11.38 -19.90
N LEU A 157 4.14 -10.12 -19.98
CA LEU A 157 4.59 -9.50 -21.23
C LEU A 157 5.90 -10.09 -21.73
N HIS A 158 6.86 -10.34 -20.83
CA HIS A 158 8.11 -11.00 -21.18
C HIS A 158 7.88 -12.41 -21.75
N ASP A 159 7.01 -13.19 -21.10
CA ASP A 159 6.66 -14.53 -21.55
C ASP A 159 5.93 -14.48 -22.88
N ALA A 160 5.01 -13.53 -23.09
CA ALA A 160 4.32 -13.33 -24.36
C ALA A 160 5.27 -13.04 -25.52
N VAL A 161 6.29 -12.20 -25.32
CA VAL A 161 7.28 -11.87 -26.37
C VAL A 161 8.07 -13.10 -26.82
N ASN A 162 8.34 -14.03 -25.90
CA ASN A 162 9.19 -15.20 -26.14
C ASN A 162 8.42 -16.46 -26.56
N SER A 163 7.17 -16.62 -26.11
CA SER A 163 6.40 -17.86 -26.30
C SER A 163 5.39 -17.82 -27.44
N LYS A 164 4.81 -16.65 -27.77
CA LYS A 164 3.77 -16.55 -28.79
C LYS A 164 4.34 -16.17 -30.16
N PRO A 165 3.90 -16.81 -31.26
CA PRO A 165 4.18 -16.34 -32.62
C PRO A 165 3.34 -15.09 -32.90
N LEU A 166 3.76 -13.96 -32.33
CA LEU A 166 3.16 -12.65 -32.57
C LEU A 166 3.69 -12.04 -33.87
N ASP A 167 2.84 -11.26 -34.52
CA ASP A 167 3.19 -10.53 -35.72
C ASP A 167 4.33 -9.53 -35.45
N LYS A 168 5.19 -9.22 -36.44
CA LYS A 168 6.38 -8.36 -36.23
C LYS A 168 6.03 -7.00 -35.62
N ILE A 169 4.88 -6.44 -35.98
CA ILE A 169 4.38 -5.15 -35.48
C ILE A 169 3.86 -5.28 -34.04
N GLU A 170 3.09 -6.34 -33.75
CA GLU A 170 2.57 -6.59 -32.40
C GLU A 170 3.70 -6.89 -31.43
N ARG A 171 4.70 -7.68 -31.84
CA ARG A 171 5.89 -7.96 -31.03
C ARG A 171 6.64 -6.68 -30.64
N ARG A 172 6.74 -5.71 -31.56
CA ARG A 172 7.32 -4.39 -31.27
C ARG A 172 6.48 -3.61 -30.25
N LYS A 173 5.15 -3.61 -30.39
CA LYS A 173 4.23 -2.95 -29.43
C LYS A 173 4.31 -3.58 -28.03
N VAL A 174 4.35 -4.91 -27.93
CA VAL A 174 4.49 -5.63 -26.66
C VAL A 174 5.85 -5.36 -26.02
N LYS A 175 6.94 -5.34 -26.82
CA LYS A 175 8.27 -4.99 -26.32
C LYS A 175 8.35 -3.55 -25.80
N ALA A 176 7.71 -2.59 -26.50
CA ALA A 176 7.60 -1.21 -26.04
C ALA A 176 6.82 -1.13 -24.72
N PHE A 177 5.71 -1.86 -24.60
CA PHE A 177 4.94 -1.91 -23.36
C PHE A 177 5.70 -2.57 -22.21
N PHE A 178 6.47 -3.63 -22.47
CA PHE A 178 7.37 -4.23 -21.50
C PHE A 178 8.41 -3.20 -21.01
N GLN A 179 9.03 -2.46 -21.92
CA GLN A 179 10.00 -1.42 -21.57
C GLN A 179 9.36 -0.33 -20.71
N LEU A 180 8.15 0.14 -21.07
CA LEU A 180 7.39 1.10 -20.28
C LEU A 180 7.13 0.58 -18.85
N THR A 181 6.69 -0.68 -18.70
CA THR A 181 6.46 -1.27 -17.36
C THR A 181 7.74 -1.45 -16.54
N ARG A 182 8.91 -1.46 -17.20
CA ARG A 182 10.22 -1.56 -16.56
C ARG A 182 10.76 -0.20 -16.13
N GLU A 183 10.53 0.84 -16.93
CA GLU A 183 10.96 2.21 -16.65
C GLU A 183 10.03 2.88 -15.64
N ASN A 184 8.72 2.63 -15.75
CA ASN A 184 7.68 3.25 -14.93
C ASN A 184 7.18 2.26 -13.85
N GLU A 185 8.05 1.97 -12.88
CA GLU A 185 7.66 1.16 -11.71
C GLU A 185 6.79 1.99 -10.75
N PHE A 186 5.68 1.42 -10.30
CA PHE A 186 4.82 2.03 -9.27
C PHE A 186 5.46 1.87 -7.90
N THR A 187 6.43 2.75 -7.60
CA THR A 187 7.08 2.84 -6.29
C THR A 187 6.71 4.15 -5.63
N TYR A 188 6.04 4.08 -4.48
CA TYR A 188 5.74 5.27 -3.69
C TYR A 188 6.89 5.55 -2.73
N ALA A 189 7.38 6.78 -2.74
CA ALA A 189 8.47 7.23 -1.87
C ALA A 189 8.12 8.56 -1.20
N LEU A 190 8.24 8.60 0.12
CA LEU A 190 8.10 9.81 0.92
C LEU A 190 9.36 10.67 0.78
N GLY A 191 9.19 11.91 0.31
CA GLY A 191 10.28 12.88 0.11
C GLY A 191 11.36 12.42 -0.87
N GLY A 192 11.06 11.42 -1.73
CA GLY A 192 12.02 10.81 -2.65
C GLY A 192 13.02 9.84 -1.99
N VAL A 193 13.05 9.74 -0.66
CA VAL A 193 14.08 8.98 0.08
C VAL A 193 13.50 7.71 0.72
N ILE A 194 12.33 7.82 1.36
CA ILE A 194 11.78 6.71 2.15
C ILE A 194 10.74 5.97 1.32
N ARG A 195 11.11 4.79 0.81
CA ARG A 195 10.17 3.94 0.07
C ARG A 195 9.07 3.43 1.00
N LEU A 196 7.81 3.58 0.61
CA LEU A 196 6.65 3.03 1.29
C LEU A 196 6.59 1.52 1.06
N ASN A 197 7.39 0.79 1.82
CA ASN A 197 7.44 -0.66 1.83
C ASN A 197 6.93 -1.20 3.16
N MET A 198 6.58 -2.49 3.19
CA MET A 198 6.19 -3.20 4.43
C MET A 198 7.27 -3.21 5.52
N SER A 199 8.52 -2.87 5.17
CA SER A 199 9.58 -2.64 6.15
C SER A 199 9.29 -1.44 7.06
N LEU A 200 8.61 -0.40 6.58
CA LEU A 200 8.37 0.83 7.32
C LEU A 200 7.45 0.63 8.55
N PRO A 201 6.26 0.01 8.44
CA PRO A 201 5.46 -0.33 9.61
C PRO A 201 6.14 -1.37 10.50
N LEU A 202 6.97 -2.27 9.95
CA LEU A 202 7.72 -3.25 10.74
C LEU A 202 8.80 -2.58 11.60
N SER A 203 9.58 -1.67 11.01
CA SER A 203 10.56 -0.84 11.73
C SER A 203 9.89 0.01 12.79
N TYR A 204 8.71 0.57 12.48
CA TYR A 204 7.91 1.32 13.44
C TYR A 204 7.49 0.47 14.65
N MET A 205 6.94 -0.73 14.41
CA MET A 205 6.58 -1.66 15.50
C MET A 205 7.81 -2.08 16.32
N SER A 206 8.94 -2.34 15.67
CA SER A 206 10.20 -2.69 16.34
C SER A 206 10.71 -1.55 17.24
N LEU A 207 10.66 -0.30 16.78
CA LEU A 207 10.99 0.88 17.59
C LEU A 207 10.03 1.03 18.78
N CYS A 208 8.73 0.84 18.56
CA CYS A 208 7.74 0.86 19.65
C CYS A 208 8.03 -0.23 20.70
N THR A 209 8.31 -1.47 20.28
CA THR A 209 8.67 -2.57 21.20
C THR A 209 9.95 -2.26 21.96
N THR A 210 10.98 -1.75 21.28
CA THR A 210 12.26 -1.39 21.92
C THR A 210 12.06 -0.29 22.96
N TYR A 211 11.28 0.75 22.62
CA TYR A 211 10.94 1.82 23.56
C TYR A 211 10.12 1.32 24.76
N LEU A 212 9.24 0.33 24.55
CA LEU A 212 8.48 -0.33 25.62
C LEU A 212 9.43 -1.00 26.62
N VAL A 213 10.36 -1.82 26.10
CA VAL A 213 11.35 -2.54 26.91
C VAL A 213 12.20 -1.57 27.73
N ILE A 214 12.71 -0.52 27.08
CA ILE A 214 13.49 0.54 27.74
C ILE A 214 12.67 1.21 28.84
N SER A 215 11.42 1.58 28.55
CA SER A 215 10.54 2.26 29.52
C SER A 215 10.24 1.38 30.75
N ILE A 216 10.03 0.07 30.55
CA ILE A 216 9.85 -0.88 31.67
C ILE A 216 11.14 -1.00 32.49
N GLN A 217 12.30 -1.14 31.84
CA GLN A 217 13.59 -1.27 32.53
C GLN A 217 13.91 -0.04 33.38
N PHE A 218 13.74 1.17 32.81
CA PHE A 218 13.93 2.41 33.57
C PHE A 218 12.93 2.56 34.70
N SER A 219 11.68 2.13 34.52
CA SER A 219 10.71 2.23 35.60
C SER A 219 11.03 1.31 36.79
N LYS A 220 11.68 0.16 36.55
CA LYS A 220 12.18 -0.70 37.63
C LYS A 220 13.41 -0.15 38.35
N PHE A 221 14.07 0.86 37.78
CA PHE A 221 15.28 1.47 38.32
C PHE A 221 14.98 2.71 39.20
N PHE A 222 13.77 3.26 39.08
CA PHE A 222 13.31 4.44 39.84
C PHE A 222 12.32 4.10 40.96
N ASP A 223 11.91 2.82 41.08
CA ASP A 223 11.36 2.22 42.31
C ASP A 223 12.52 1.61 43.12
#